data_AF-A0A353EC03-F1
#
_entry.id   AF-A0A353EC03-F1
#
_cell.length_a   1.000
_cell.length_b   1.000
_cell.length_c   1.000
_cell.angle_alpha   90.00
_cell.angle_beta   90.00
_cell.angle_gamma   90.00
#
_symmetry.space_group_name_H-M   'P 1'
#
loop_
_entity.id
_entity.type
_entity.pdbx_description
1 polymer ?
#
loop_
_entity_poly.entity_id
_entity_poly.type
_entity_poly.pdbx_seq_one_letter_code
_entity_poly.pdbx_strand_id
1 'polypeptide(L)' 'WPVFYGLKIIPTLLRDWCYNLIARNRYRLFGQSQVCLMPTPALKARFIGLDEVAAKRHD' A
#
# COMPACT_ATOMS: atom_id res chain seq x y z
N TRP A 1 13.50 14.23 13.60
CA TRP A 1 13.50 12.77 13.82
C TRP A 1 14.92 12.19 13.76
N PRO A 2 15.81 12.48 14.73
CA PRO A 2 17.19 12.00 14.72
C PRO A 2 17.32 10.47 14.95
N VAL A 3 16.33 9.86 15.59
CA VAL A 3 16.33 8.42 15.94
C VAL A 3 16.38 7.50 14.71
N PHE A 4 15.79 7.92 13.58
CA PHE A 4 15.78 7.10 12.36
C PHE A 4 17.08 7.16 11.54
N TYR A 5 18.04 8.03 11.89
CA TYR A 5 19.33 8.08 11.20
C TYR A 5 20.14 6.78 11.38
N GLY A 6 19.97 6.08 12.50
CA GLY A 6 20.64 4.79 12.75
C GLY A 6 20.27 3.71 11.73
N LEU A 7 19.07 3.78 11.14
CA LEU A 7 18.62 2.85 10.09
C LEU A 7 19.40 3.02 8.77
N LYS A 8 20.16 4.12 8.61
CA LYS A 8 21.02 4.36 7.45
C LYS A 8 22.31 3.52 7.49
N ILE A 9 22.78 3.16 8.69
CA ILE A 9 23.99 2.35 8.91
C ILE A 9 23.73 0.87 8.62
N ILE A 10 22.47 0.46 8.60
CA ILE A 10 22.09 -0.93 8.31
C ILE A 10 22.50 -1.28 6.87
N PRO A 11 23.29 -2.35 6.67
CA PRO A 11 23.70 -2.79 5.35
C PRO A 11 22.47 -3.15 4.51
N THR A 12 22.53 -2.86 3.21
CA THR A 12 21.45 -3.11 2.24
C THR A 12 20.97 -4.55 2.30
N LEU A 13 21.89 -5.51 2.41
CA LEU A 13 21.58 -6.95 2.54
C LEU A 13 20.62 -7.25 3.69
N LEU A 14 20.84 -6.67 4.87
CA LEU A 14 19.99 -6.94 6.04
C LEU A 14 18.62 -6.27 5.89
N ARG A 15 18.59 -5.03 5.40
CA ARG A 15 17.33 -4.31 5.10
C ARG A 15 16.49 -5.08 4.09
N ASP A 16 17.11 -5.53 3.00
CA ASP A 16 16.42 -6.23 1.93
C ASP A 16 15.95 -7.61 2.39
N TRP A 17 16.76 -8.32 3.19
CA TRP A 17 16.36 -9.60 3.77
C TRP A 17 15.17 -9.45 4.72
N CYS A 18 15.23 -8.51 5.66
CA CYS A 18 14.13 -8.22 6.58
C CYS A 18 12.86 -7.83 5.82
N TYR A 19 12.98 -6.95 4.81
CA TYR A 19 11.85 -6.53 3.99
C TYR A 19 11.24 -7.72 3.23
N ASN A 20 12.08 -8.56 2.62
CA ASN A 20 11.63 -9.75 1.90
C ASN A 20 10.94 -10.78 2.81
N LEU A 21 11.44 -10.97 4.03
CA LEU A 21 10.82 -11.88 5.00
C LEU A 21 9.40 -11.42 5.37
N ILE A 22 9.25 -10.12 5.67
CA ILE A 22 7.95 -9.53 6.02
C ILE A 22 7.04 -9.53 4.79
N ALA A 23 7.53 -9.17 3.61
CA ALA A 23 6.75 -9.13 2.37
C ALA A 23 6.21 -10.52 1.99
N ARG A 24 6.99 -11.59 2.19
CA ARG A 24 6.55 -12.98 1.97
C ARG A 24 5.48 -13.41 2.95
N ASN A 25 5.57 -12.97 4.20
CA ASN A 25 4.62 -13.35 5.26
C ASN A 25 3.45 -12.38 5.41
N ARG A 26 3.40 -11.26 4.66
CA ARG A 26 2.44 -10.17 4.88
C ARG A 26 0.98 -10.64 4.93
N TYR A 27 0.58 -11.50 4.01
CA TYR A 27 -0.80 -12.01 3.96
C TYR A 27 -1.07 -13.09 5.01
N ARG A 28 -0.03 -13.76 5.51
CA ARG A 28 -0.16 -14.72 6.62
C ARG A 28 -0.25 -14.02 7.97
N LEU A 29 0.40 -12.86 8.11
CA LEU A 29 0.45 -12.08 9.35
C LEU A 29 -0.78 -11.17 9.51
N PHE A 30 -1.22 -10.53 8.44
CA PHE A 30 -2.30 -9.53 8.48
C PHE A 30 -3.60 -10.00 7.82
N GLY A 31 -3.59 -11.18 7.20
CA GLY A 31 -4.69 -11.65 6.37
C GLY A 31 -4.73 -10.97 4.99
N GLN A 32 -5.44 -11.59 4.07
CA GLN A 32 -5.75 -11.02 2.75
C GLN A 32 -7.20 -10.54 2.74
N SER A 33 -7.46 -9.37 2.14
CA SER A 33 -8.82 -8.97 1.83
C SER A 33 -9.36 -9.84 0.69
N GLN A 34 -10.40 -10.63 0.98
CA GLN A 34 -11.05 -11.50 0.00
C GLN A 34 -11.98 -10.72 -0.93
N VAL A 35 -12.33 -9.48 -0.56
CA VAL A 35 -13.21 -8.60 -1.31
C VAL A 35 -12.46 -7.33 -1.73
N CYS A 36 -12.72 -6.91 -2.96
CA CYS A 36 -12.30 -5.60 -3.43
C CYS A 36 -13.30 -4.56 -2.93
N LEU A 37 -12.80 -3.53 -2.24
CA LEU A 37 -13.65 -2.44 -1.79
C LEU A 37 -13.98 -1.53 -2.99
N MET A 38 -15.20 -1.64 -3.50
CA MET A 38 -15.70 -0.68 -4.48
C MET A 38 -16.19 0.59 -3.77
N PRO A 39 -15.74 1.78 -4.20
CA PRO A 39 -16.12 3.02 -3.55
C PRO A 39 -17.61 3.28 -3.72
N THR A 40 -18.31 3.49 -2.59
CA THR A 40 -19.71 3.91 -2.57
C THR A 40 -19.84 5.35 -3.10
N PRO A 41 -21.03 5.78 -3.55
CA PRO A 41 -21.23 7.13 -4.10
C PRO A 41 -20.75 8.26 -3.18
N ALA A 42 -20.97 8.13 -1.87
CA ALA A 42 -20.50 9.09 -0.88
C ALA A 42 -18.96 9.13 -0.76
N LEU A 43 -18.29 7.99 -0.95
CA LEU A 43 -16.84 7.90 -0.91
C LEU A 43 -16.21 8.47 -2.18
N LYS A 44 -16.87 8.32 -3.34
CA LYS A 44 -16.39 8.86 -4.63
C LYS A 44 -16.19 10.37 -4.58
N ALA A 45 -17.07 11.11 -3.89
CA ALA A 45 -16.96 12.56 -3.72
C ALA A 45 -15.73 13.02 -2.92
N ARG A 46 -15.00 12.11 -2.27
CA ARG A 46 -13.78 12.41 -1.50
C ARG A 46 -12.51 12.22 -2.31
N PHE A 47 -12.58 11.55 -3.45
CA PHE A 47 -11.44 11.30 -4.31
C PHE A 47 -11.37 12.37 -5.39
N ILE A 48 -10.18 12.93 -5.60
CA ILE A 48 -9.94 13.95 -6.63
C ILE A 48 -9.74 13.23 -7.97
N GLY A 49 -10.58 13.55 -8.98
CA GLY A 49 -10.47 13.03 -10.35
C GLY A 49 -10.99 11.59 -10.55
N LEU A 50 -11.72 11.02 -9.58
CA LEU A 50 -12.28 9.67 -9.72
C LEU A 50 -13.41 9.62 -10.77
N ASP A 51 -14.15 10.71 -10.91
CA ASP A 51 -15.17 10.96 -11.92
C ASP A 51 -14.56 10.98 -13.34
N GLU A 52 -13.41 11.61 -13.53
CA GLU A 52 -12.69 11.65 -14.82
C GLU A 52 -12.23 10.25 -15.24
N VAL A 53 -11.64 9.48 -14.31
CA VAL A 53 -11.21 8.09 -14.56
C VAL A 53 -12.40 7.17 -14.84
N ALA A 54 -13.52 7.37 -14.14
CA ALA A 54 -14.74 6.60 -14.37
C ALA A 54 -15.36 6.89 -15.75
N ALA A 55 -15.37 8.16 -16.18
CA ALA A 55 -15.86 8.56 -17.50
C ALA A 55 -15.03 7.91 -18.62
N LYS A 56 -13.70 7.96 -18.53
CA LYS A 56 -12.78 7.40 -19.53
C LYS A 56 -12.89 5.88 -19.73
N ARG A 57 -13.43 5.16 -18.76
CA ARG A 57 -13.54 3.69 -18.81
C ARG A 57 -14.78 3.20 -19.54
N HIS A 58 -15.73 4.10 -19.84
CA HIS A 58 -16.97 3.80 -20.54
C HIS A 58 -16.94 4.14 -22.04
N ASP A 59 -15.82 4.71 -22.53
CA ASP A 59 -15.49 4.91 -23.94
C ASP A 59 -14.88 3.62 -24.54
#